data_AF-A0ABD2MG11-F1
#
_entry.id   AF-A0ABD2MG11-F1
#
_cell.length_a   1.000
_cell.length_b   1.000
_cell.length_c   1.000
_cell.angle_alpha   90.00
_cell.angle_beta   90.00
_cell.angle_gamma   90.00
#
_symmetry.space_group_name_H-M   'P 1'
#
loop_
_entity.id
_entity.type
_entity.pdbx_description
1 polymer ?
#
loop_
_entity_poly.entity_id
_entity_poly.type
_entity_poly.pdbx_seq_one_letter_code
_entity_poly.pdbx_strand_id
1 'polypeptide(L)'
;MDVRHMMKLAENMYRYCKNTDIAILPDKESVLCRLYKLIGDGLLFSNKFSPGMTPQRMLTRVHLALGLPIVRTISQESLYRKLTARGQNWIDSITVYEQRVRDCQYSEELIWLYYSLANFNIEVRRYSLAKNYAGKCIHEARKCENFRWAINGYLLLTKISVHQKNKNEVRRQLRLAISTAKNIENEELDYFLQTCLTVINECTLERDKPDQLLKQRQQEIVQLITPYEKKREAWLLFDNIRQRPPDRRLPIIPGLVDTDEYDRIERLKEERRQAKRKHKSKPARQRGMEAEELISAYLTSSTEVYL
;
A
#
# COMPACT_ATOMS: atom_id res chain seq x y z
N MET A 1 12.45 -16.30 18.63
CA MET A 1 12.53 -16.95 17.31
C MET A 1 12.19 -15.90 16.25
N ASP A 2 13.03 -15.73 15.22
CA ASP A 2 12.73 -14.76 14.15
C ASP A 2 11.55 -15.27 13.30
N VAL A 3 10.54 -14.42 13.08
CA VAL A 3 9.32 -14.74 12.31
C VAL A 3 9.67 -15.28 10.92
N ARG A 4 10.76 -14.81 10.32
CA ARG A 4 11.21 -15.29 9.01
C ARG A 4 11.70 -16.72 9.03
N HIS A 5 12.38 -17.13 10.09
CA HIS A 5 12.84 -18.50 10.24
C HIS A 5 11.65 -19.45 10.39
N MET A 6 10.65 -19.05 11.18
CA MET A 6 9.37 -19.77 11.31
C MET A 6 8.66 -19.91 9.97
N MET A 7 8.57 -18.83 9.18
CA MET A 7 7.92 -18.87 7.85
C MET A 7 8.69 -19.75 6.86
N LYS A 8 10.02 -19.74 6.89
CA LYS A 8 10.85 -20.65 6.07
C LYS A 8 10.66 -22.11 6.47
N LEU A 9 10.62 -22.39 7.77
CA LEU A 9 10.41 -23.74 8.29
C LEU A 9 9.02 -24.26 7.92
N ALA A 10 8.00 -23.41 8.04
CA ALA A 10 6.64 -23.71 7.60
C ALA A 10 6.58 -24.05 6.10
N GLU A 11 7.24 -23.26 5.25
CA GLU A 11 7.28 -23.51 3.81
C GLU A 11 8.02 -24.83 3.48
N ASN A 12 9.10 -25.13 4.19
CA ASN A 12 9.81 -26.40 4.05
C ASN A 12 8.95 -27.59 4.48
N MET A 13 8.24 -27.47 5.60
CA MET A 13 7.31 -28.51 6.08
C MET A 13 6.15 -28.70 5.11
N TYR A 14 5.61 -27.63 4.53
CA TYR A 14 4.60 -27.73 3.49
C TYR A 14 5.11 -28.50 2.26
N ARG A 15 6.31 -28.16 1.77
CA ARG A 15 6.92 -28.88 0.64
C ARG A 15 7.15 -30.36 0.95
N TYR A 16 7.59 -30.66 2.17
CA TYR A 16 7.75 -32.03 2.63
C TYR A 16 6.40 -32.79 2.66
N CYS A 17 5.35 -32.19 3.22
CA CYS A 17 4.01 -32.80 3.26
C CYS A 17 3.43 -33.01 1.85
N LYS A 18 3.72 -32.09 0.91
CA LYS A 18 3.26 -32.21 -0.48
C LYS A 18 3.98 -33.31 -1.25
N ASN A 19 5.29 -33.48 -1.02
CA ASN A 19 6.14 -34.41 -1.77
C ASN A 19 6.20 -35.83 -1.16
N THR A 20 5.77 -36.01 0.09
CA THR A 20 5.70 -37.32 0.73
C THR A 20 4.51 -38.10 0.21
N ASP A 21 4.61 -39.43 0.12
CA ASP A 21 3.46 -40.27 -0.25
C ASP A 21 2.49 -40.45 0.91
N ILE A 22 1.21 -40.68 0.58
CA ILE A 22 0.14 -40.89 1.56
C ILE A 22 0.43 -42.13 2.45
N ALA A 23 1.16 -43.12 1.92
CA ALA A 23 1.58 -44.29 2.67
C ALA A 23 2.53 -43.97 3.85
N ILE A 24 3.33 -42.90 3.74
CA ILE A 24 4.28 -42.48 4.76
C ILE A 24 3.64 -41.48 5.73
N LEU A 25 2.75 -40.62 5.20
CA LEU A 25 2.01 -39.64 5.99
C LEU A 25 0.52 -39.72 5.65
N PRO A 26 -0.26 -40.57 6.36
CA PRO A 26 -1.65 -40.82 6.04
C PRO A 26 -2.60 -39.67 6.38
N ASP A 27 -2.23 -38.79 7.34
CA ASP A 27 -3.06 -37.63 7.74
C ASP A 27 -2.34 -36.29 7.50
N LYS A 28 -2.06 -36.01 6.22
CA LYS A 28 -1.36 -34.78 5.80
C LYS A 28 -2.15 -33.52 6.14
N GLU A 29 -3.46 -33.59 6.03
CA GLU A 29 -4.36 -32.46 6.21
C GLU A 29 -4.37 -31.96 7.64
N SER A 30 -4.43 -32.89 8.61
CA SER A 30 -4.35 -32.56 10.03
C SER A 30 -3.01 -31.95 10.40
N VAL A 31 -1.90 -32.48 9.87
CA VAL A 31 -0.55 -31.94 10.09
C VAL A 31 -0.43 -30.52 9.53
N LEU A 32 -0.92 -30.28 8.32
CA LEU A 32 -0.92 -28.95 7.70
C LEU A 32 -1.81 -27.98 8.46
N CYS A 33 -3.02 -28.40 8.87
CA CYS A 33 -3.92 -27.59 9.69
C CYS A 33 -3.25 -27.18 11.02
N ARG A 34 -2.58 -28.13 11.69
CA ARG A 34 -1.82 -27.85 12.93
C ARG A 34 -0.66 -26.89 12.68
N LEU A 35 0.05 -27.06 11.57
CA LEU A 35 1.13 -26.17 11.15
C LEU A 35 0.62 -24.74 10.96
N TYR A 36 -0.48 -24.54 10.22
CA TYR A 36 -1.05 -23.21 9.98
C TYR A 36 -1.55 -22.53 11.26
N LYS A 37 -2.13 -23.30 12.20
CA LYS A 37 -2.49 -22.80 13.53
C LYS A 37 -1.26 -22.35 14.31
N LEU A 38 -0.19 -23.14 14.29
CA LEU A 38 1.07 -22.85 14.98
C LEU A 38 1.77 -21.61 14.38
N ILE A 39 1.70 -21.40 13.08
CA ILE A 39 2.17 -20.17 12.43
C ILE A 39 1.36 -18.97 12.91
N GLY A 40 0.03 -19.08 12.95
CA GLY A 40 -0.86 -18.04 13.45
C GLY A 40 -0.54 -17.63 14.89
N ASP A 41 -0.33 -18.61 15.77
CA ASP A 41 0.13 -18.42 17.14
C ASP A 41 1.51 -17.77 17.19
N GLY A 42 2.46 -18.26 16.41
CA GLY A 42 3.81 -17.73 16.35
C GLY A 42 3.87 -16.27 15.90
N LEU A 43 3.02 -15.88 14.96
CA LEU A 43 2.87 -14.49 14.51
C LEU A 43 2.31 -13.59 15.62
N LEU A 44 1.29 -14.05 16.36
CA LEU A 44 0.77 -13.30 17.51
C LEU A 44 1.83 -13.18 18.62
N PHE A 45 2.50 -14.28 18.93
CA PHE A 45 3.52 -14.33 19.98
C PHE A 45 4.78 -13.53 19.64
N SER A 46 5.06 -13.30 18.37
CA SER A 46 6.13 -12.38 17.97
C SER A 46 5.92 -10.96 18.49
N ASN A 47 4.66 -10.58 18.77
CA ASN A 47 4.27 -9.25 19.23
C ASN A 47 4.04 -9.17 20.75
N LYS A 48 4.15 -10.27 21.50
CA LYS A 48 3.93 -10.28 22.96
C LYS A 48 4.97 -9.48 23.73
N PHE A 49 4.58 -8.98 24.91
CA PHE A 49 5.53 -8.47 25.90
C PHE A 49 5.95 -9.60 26.84
N SER A 50 7.25 -9.73 27.08
CA SER A 50 7.76 -10.65 28.09
C SER A 50 7.65 -10.02 29.48
N PRO A 51 7.32 -10.79 30.53
CA PRO A 51 7.36 -10.27 31.89
C PRO A 51 8.77 -9.77 32.21
N GLY A 52 8.90 -8.50 32.61
CA GLY A 52 10.19 -7.83 32.84
C GLY A 52 10.76 -7.04 31.66
N MET A 53 10.03 -6.89 30.56
CA MET A 53 10.46 -6.04 29.44
C MET A 53 10.48 -4.54 29.83
N THR A 54 11.51 -3.81 29.43
CA THR A 54 11.55 -2.35 29.65
C THR A 54 10.50 -1.62 28.80
N PRO A 55 9.95 -0.49 29.27
CA PRO A 55 8.93 0.26 28.52
C PRO A 55 9.42 0.71 27.13
N GLN A 56 10.72 1.03 26.99
CA GLN A 56 11.33 1.36 25.69
C GLN A 56 11.33 0.18 24.71
N ARG A 57 11.58 -1.05 25.18
CA ARG A 57 11.50 -2.26 24.35
C ARG A 57 10.06 -2.58 23.96
N MET A 58 9.11 -2.41 24.88
CA MET A 58 7.68 -2.55 24.58
C MET A 58 7.25 -1.56 23.49
N LEU A 59 7.61 -0.28 23.63
CA LEU A 59 7.32 0.77 22.65
C LEU A 59 7.94 0.44 21.29
N THR A 60 9.18 -0.04 21.26
CA THR A 60 9.87 -0.44 20.03
C THR A 60 9.14 -1.60 19.33
N ARG A 61 8.66 -2.59 20.08
CA ARG A 61 7.85 -3.69 19.53
C ARG A 61 6.52 -3.20 18.96
N VAL A 62 5.83 -2.31 19.66
CA VAL A 62 4.60 -1.69 19.15
C VAL A 62 4.86 -0.92 17.85
N HIS A 63 5.94 -0.13 17.79
CA HIS A 63 6.32 0.57 16.56
C HIS A 63 6.61 -0.40 15.41
N LEU A 64 7.33 -1.49 15.69
CA LEU A 64 7.63 -2.53 14.70
C LEU A 64 6.37 -3.24 14.19
N ALA A 65 5.45 -3.59 15.09
CA ALA A 65 4.19 -4.26 14.75
C ALA A 65 3.29 -3.36 13.88
N LEU A 66 3.21 -2.08 14.23
CA LEU A 66 2.40 -1.08 13.52
C LEU A 66 3.06 -0.56 12.23
N GLY A 67 4.34 -0.86 11.99
CA GLY A 67 5.09 -0.34 10.84
C GLY A 67 5.47 1.14 10.98
N LEU A 68 5.52 1.66 12.20
CA LEU A 68 5.94 3.04 12.50
C LEU A 68 7.46 3.18 12.44
N PRO A 69 7.98 4.36 12.05
CA PRO A 69 9.42 4.62 12.10
C PRO A 69 9.90 4.57 13.55
N ILE A 70 10.95 3.77 13.81
CA ILE A 70 11.55 3.64 15.14
C ILE A 70 12.39 4.90 15.42
N VAL A 71 11.97 5.69 16.41
CA VAL A 71 12.69 6.86 16.89
C VAL A 71 13.84 6.38 17.78
N ARG A 72 15.01 6.18 17.19
CA ARG A 72 16.33 5.99 17.86
C ARG A 72 16.44 4.83 18.86
N THR A 73 16.71 3.64 18.33
CA THR A 73 18.02 2.97 18.43
C THR A 73 18.03 1.96 17.30
N ILE A 74 19.00 2.09 16.40
CA ILE A 74 19.15 1.15 15.29
C ILE A 74 19.70 -0.13 15.92
N SER A 75 18.83 -1.00 16.44
CA SER A 75 19.25 -2.34 16.83
C SER A 75 19.82 -3.03 15.59
N GLN A 76 20.87 -3.84 15.74
CA GLN A 76 21.44 -4.60 14.63
C GLN A 76 20.36 -5.39 13.89
N GLU A 77 19.37 -5.94 14.61
CA GLU A 77 18.18 -6.60 14.04
C GLU A 77 17.39 -5.73 13.04
N SER A 78 17.23 -4.42 13.32
CA SER A 78 16.52 -3.49 12.44
C SER A 78 17.30 -3.21 11.14
N LEU A 79 18.63 -3.22 11.19
CA LEU A 79 19.50 -3.14 10.01
C LEU A 79 19.47 -4.44 9.22
N TYR A 80 19.64 -5.57 9.89
CA TYR A 80 19.57 -6.89 9.25
C TYR A 80 18.24 -7.08 8.53
N ARG A 81 17.11 -6.67 9.14
CA ARG A 81 15.76 -6.75 8.53
C ARG A 81 15.63 -5.90 7.28
N LYS A 82 16.18 -4.68 7.27
CA LYS A 82 16.18 -3.77 6.11
C LYS A 82 17.15 -4.23 5.01
N LEU A 83 18.33 -4.77 5.36
CA LEU A 83 19.31 -5.27 4.39
C LEU A 83 18.79 -6.53 3.68
N THR A 84 18.26 -7.49 4.43
CA THR A 84 17.76 -8.76 3.89
C THR A 84 16.49 -8.62 3.04
N ALA A 85 15.72 -7.55 3.22
CA ALA A 85 14.56 -7.25 2.36
C ALA A 85 14.96 -6.77 0.95
N ARG A 86 16.22 -6.34 0.75
CA ARG A 86 16.71 -5.85 -0.56
C ARG A 86 16.99 -6.94 -1.59
N GLY A 87 17.04 -8.22 -1.19
CA GLY A 87 17.35 -9.35 -2.08
C GLY A 87 16.15 -10.22 -2.46
N GLN A 88 14.92 -9.88 -2.03
CA GLN A 88 13.75 -10.71 -2.24
C GLN A 88 12.85 -10.12 -3.33
N ASN A 89 12.63 -10.86 -4.42
CA ASN A 89 11.66 -10.49 -5.45
C ASN A 89 10.24 -10.73 -4.93
N TRP A 90 9.66 -9.70 -4.32
CA TRP A 90 8.29 -9.75 -3.81
C TRP A 90 7.25 -9.94 -4.94
N ILE A 91 7.54 -9.46 -6.14
CA ILE A 91 6.65 -9.58 -7.31
C ILE A 91 6.51 -11.04 -7.73
N ASP A 92 7.63 -11.76 -7.87
CA ASP A 92 7.62 -13.18 -8.23
C ASP A 92 6.90 -14.00 -7.15
N SER A 93 7.14 -13.67 -5.88
CA SER A 93 6.47 -14.30 -4.74
C SER A 93 4.96 -14.07 -4.75
N ILE A 94 4.49 -12.88 -5.15
CA ILE A 94 3.05 -12.59 -5.30
C ILE A 94 2.45 -13.49 -6.38
N THR A 95 3.08 -13.59 -7.55
CA THR A 95 2.56 -14.41 -8.66
C THR A 95 2.41 -15.88 -8.26
N VAL A 96 3.42 -16.45 -7.58
CA VAL A 96 3.39 -17.84 -7.11
C VAL A 96 2.27 -18.04 -6.07
N TYR A 97 2.12 -17.12 -5.12
CA TYR A 97 1.08 -17.24 -4.10
C TYR A 97 -0.34 -17.01 -4.67
N GLU A 98 -0.50 -16.15 -5.67
CA GLU A 98 -1.78 -15.97 -6.38
C GLU A 98 -2.19 -17.19 -7.21
N GLN A 99 -1.23 -17.92 -7.76
CA GLN A 99 -1.48 -19.24 -8.36
C GLN A 99 -1.91 -20.24 -7.28
N ARG A 100 -1.15 -20.32 -6.18
CA ARG A 100 -1.45 -21.24 -5.07
C ARG A 100 -2.82 -21.02 -4.44
N VAL A 101 -3.28 -19.77 -4.34
CA VAL A 101 -4.63 -19.45 -3.86
C VAL A 101 -5.72 -20.03 -4.77
N ARG A 102 -5.48 -20.09 -6.09
CA ARG A 102 -6.44 -20.68 -7.05
C ARG A 102 -6.54 -22.19 -6.91
N ASP A 103 -5.43 -22.84 -6.57
CA ASP A 103 -5.34 -24.28 -6.42
C ASP A 103 -5.64 -24.77 -4.99
N CYS A 104 -5.82 -23.84 -4.04
CA CYS A 104 -5.97 -24.15 -2.63
C CYS A 104 -7.36 -24.71 -2.33
N GLN A 105 -7.39 -25.87 -1.67
CA GLN A 105 -8.63 -26.55 -1.26
C GLN A 105 -8.93 -26.40 0.23
N TYR A 106 -7.93 -26.03 1.04
CA TYR A 106 -8.04 -25.97 2.50
C TYR A 106 -8.25 -24.54 2.99
N SER A 107 -9.29 -24.32 3.80
CA SER A 107 -9.60 -22.98 4.33
C SER A 107 -8.49 -22.39 5.21
N GLU A 108 -7.80 -23.21 6.01
CA GLU A 108 -6.69 -22.75 6.87
C GLU A 108 -5.44 -22.36 6.08
N GLU A 109 -5.14 -23.08 5.00
CA GLU A 109 -4.08 -22.70 4.07
C GLU A 109 -4.43 -21.38 3.38
N LEU A 110 -5.68 -21.25 2.93
CA LEU A 110 -6.18 -20.06 2.25
C LEU A 110 -6.09 -18.79 3.12
N ILE A 111 -6.38 -18.90 4.42
CA ILE A 111 -6.18 -17.82 5.40
C ILE A 111 -4.70 -17.39 5.45
N TRP A 112 -3.78 -18.34 5.54
CA TRP A 112 -2.34 -18.07 5.58
C TRP A 112 -1.82 -17.47 4.26
N LEU A 113 -2.33 -17.94 3.12
CA LEU A 113 -1.98 -17.40 1.81
C LEU A 113 -2.45 -15.95 1.66
N TYR A 114 -3.68 -15.63 2.08
CA TYR A 114 -4.16 -14.24 2.07
C TYR A 114 -3.35 -13.33 3.00
N TYR A 115 -2.99 -13.81 4.20
CA TYR A 115 -2.10 -13.08 5.10
C TYR A 115 -0.73 -12.79 4.44
N SER A 116 -0.15 -13.79 3.79
CA SER A 116 1.15 -13.69 3.13
C SER A 116 1.10 -12.75 1.92
N LEU A 117 0.07 -12.85 1.08
CA LEU A 117 -0.17 -11.94 -0.05
C LEU A 117 -0.36 -10.49 0.42
N ALA A 118 -1.09 -10.27 1.50
CA ALA A 118 -1.24 -8.94 2.08
C ALA A 118 0.11 -8.38 2.51
N ASN A 119 0.96 -9.17 3.17
CA ASN A 119 2.31 -8.76 3.55
C ASN A 119 3.19 -8.43 2.33
N PHE A 120 3.23 -9.27 1.31
CA PHE A 120 4.03 -8.99 0.10
C PHE A 120 3.56 -7.71 -0.59
N ASN A 121 2.25 -7.46 -0.65
CA ASN A 121 1.71 -6.23 -1.22
C ASN A 121 2.02 -4.98 -0.36
N ILE A 122 2.17 -5.12 0.97
CA ILE A 122 2.66 -4.03 1.83
C ILE A 122 4.10 -3.68 1.48
N GLU A 123 4.97 -4.68 1.28
CA GLU A 123 6.38 -4.47 0.93
C GLU A 123 6.52 -3.81 -0.46
N VAL A 124 5.67 -4.17 -1.43
CA VAL A 124 5.60 -3.52 -2.78
C VAL A 124 4.83 -2.19 -2.75
N ARG A 125 4.32 -1.75 -1.59
CA ARG A 125 3.52 -0.52 -1.40
C ARG A 125 2.20 -0.48 -2.19
N ARG A 126 1.65 -1.64 -2.56
CA ARG A 126 0.32 -1.79 -3.18
C ARG A 126 -0.77 -1.89 -2.11
N TYR A 127 -0.97 -0.82 -1.35
CA TYR A 127 -1.82 -0.83 -0.15
C TYR A 127 -3.30 -1.16 -0.41
N SER A 128 -3.85 -0.80 -1.57
CA SER A 128 -5.25 -1.12 -1.92
C SER A 128 -5.46 -2.63 -2.07
N LEU A 129 -4.55 -3.32 -2.77
CA LEU A 129 -4.58 -4.78 -2.90
C LEU A 129 -4.30 -5.47 -1.56
N ALA A 130 -3.32 -4.96 -0.80
CA ALA A 130 -3.03 -5.48 0.54
C ALA A 130 -4.26 -5.43 1.45
N LYS A 131 -5.04 -4.34 1.40
CA LYS A 131 -6.28 -4.19 2.17
C LYS A 131 -7.33 -5.23 1.78
N ASN A 132 -7.49 -5.49 0.49
CA ASN A 132 -8.42 -6.51 -0.01
C ASN A 132 -8.03 -7.91 0.47
N TYR A 133 -6.75 -8.29 0.35
CA TYR A 133 -6.27 -9.60 0.82
C TYR A 133 -6.36 -9.73 2.34
N ALA A 134 -6.02 -8.70 3.11
CA ALA A 134 -6.18 -8.71 4.56
C ALA A 134 -7.66 -8.83 4.98
N GLY A 135 -8.57 -8.17 4.26
CA GLY A 135 -10.02 -8.34 4.46
C GLY A 135 -10.50 -9.77 4.20
N LYS A 136 -10.03 -10.39 3.10
CA LYS A 136 -10.32 -11.81 2.79
C LYS A 136 -9.77 -12.75 3.87
N CYS A 137 -8.56 -12.50 4.37
CA CYS A 137 -7.96 -13.25 5.47
C CYS A 137 -8.87 -13.23 6.72
N ILE A 138 -9.35 -12.04 7.13
CA ILE A 138 -10.24 -11.90 8.29
C ILE A 138 -11.57 -12.62 8.06
N HIS A 139 -12.13 -12.50 6.85
CA HIS A 139 -13.41 -13.14 6.50
C HIS A 139 -13.32 -14.66 6.62
N GLU A 140 -12.31 -15.26 6.02
CA GLU A 140 -12.10 -16.71 6.06
C GLU A 140 -11.70 -17.20 7.46
N ALA A 141 -10.90 -16.43 8.20
CA ALA A 141 -10.56 -16.74 9.58
C ALA A 141 -11.80 -16.76 10.49
N ARG A 142 -12.75 -15.84 10.28
CA ARG A 142 -14.02 -15.83 11.02
C ARG A 142 -14.91 -17.01 10.66
N LYS A 143 -14.96 -17.41 9.38
CA LYS A 143 -15.70 -18.61 8.96
C LYS A 143 -15.15 -19.88 9.60
N CYS A 144 -13.84 -19.98 9.75
CA CYS A 144 -13.19 -21.14 10.38
C CYS A 144 -13.12 -21.03 11.91
N GLU A 145 -13.77 -20.01 12.51
CA GLU A 145 -13.70 -19.68 13.94
C GLU A 145 -12.27 -19.55 14.49
N ASN A 146 -11.32 -19.22 13.60
CA ASN A 146 -9.92 -19.07 13.93
C ASN A 146 -9.63 -17.60 14.29
N PHE A 147 -10.01 -17.23 15.51
CA PHE A 147 -9.86 -15.86 16.03
C PHE A 147 -8.40 -15.36 16.02
N ARG A 148 -7.42 -16.28 16.11
CA ARG A 148 -5.99 -15.95 16.07
C ARG A 148 -5.62 -15.31 14.73
N TRP A 149 -6.04 -15.93 13.64
CA TRP A 149 -5.83 -15.40 12.30
C TRP A 149 -6.62 -14.12 12.06
N ALA A 150 -7.83 -14.00 12.61
CA ALA A 150 -8.60 -12.76 12.51
C ALA A 150 -7.85 -11.57 13.15
N ILE A 151 -7.23 -11.76 14.33
CA ILE A 151 -6.42 -10.73 14.98
C ILE A 151 -5.17 -10.39 14.16
N ASN A 152 -4.46 -11.39 13.63
CA ASN A 152 -3.33 -11.17 12.72
C ASN A 152 -3.75 -10.34 11.49
N GLY A 153 -4.92 -10.62 10.92
CA GLY A 153 -5.51 -9.84 9.82
C GLY A 153 -5.83 -8.39 10.22
N TYR A 154 -6.38 -8.16 11.42
CA TYR A 154 -6.61 -6.80 11.93
C TYR A 154 -5.31 -6.02 12.14
N LEU A 155 -4.26 -6.67 12.64
CA LEU A 155 -2.94 -6.06 12.78
C LEU A 155 -2.35 -5.67 11.42
N LEU A 156 -2.54 -6.49 10.38
CA LEU A 156 -2.17 -6.13 9.01
C LEU A 156 -2.94 -4.92 8.49
N LEU A 157 -4.27 -4.89 8.66
CA LEU A 157 -5.08 -3.73 8.28
C LEU A 157 -4.65 -2.46 9.02
N THR A 158 -4.28 -2.60 10.29
CA THR A 158 -3.74 -1.52 11.10
C THR A 158 -2.43 -1.00 10.51
N LYS A 159 -1.48 -1.88 10.20
CA LYS A 159 -0.21 -1.53 9.53
C LYS A 159 -0.44 -0.84 8.17
N ILE A 160 -1.34 -1.35 7.35
CA ILE A 160 -1.72 -0.71 6.07
C ILE A 160 -2.28 0.69 6.29
N SER A 161 -3.16 0.85 7.28
CA SER A 161 -3.82 2.13 7.59
C SER A 161 -2.86 3.15 8.18
N VAL A 162 -1.85 2.70 8.93
CA VAL A 162 -0.71 3.51 9.40
C VAL A 162 0.08 4.03 8.21
N HIS A 163 0.42 3.19 7.23
CA HIS A 163 1.10 3.63 6.01
C HIS A 163 0.25 4.61 5.17
N GLN A 164 -1.08 4.44 5.16
CA GLN A 164 -2.01 5.38 4.53
C GLN A 164 -2.28 6.64 5.38
N LYS A 165 -1.68 6.74 6.57
CA LYS A 165 -1.81 7.86 7.52
C LYS A 165 -3.26 8.15 7.90
N ASN A 166 -4.08 7.09 7.99
CA ASN A 166 -5.49 7.19 8.36
C ASN A 166 -5.71 6.75 9.81
N LYS A 167 -5.53 7.68 10.75
CA LYS A 167 -5.63 7.42 12.19
C LYS A 167 -6.99 6.87 12.63
N ASN A 168 -8.09 7.33 12.01
CA ASN A 168 -9.43 6.87 12.36
C ASN A 168 -9.63 5.41 11.98
N GLU A 169 -9.13 5.01 10.82
CA GLU A 169 -9.17 3.62 10.39
C GLU A 169 -8.30 2.74 11.28
N VAL A 170 -7.09 3.17 11.63
CA VAL A 170 -6.21 2.46 12.57
C VAL A 170 -6.93 2.18 13.90
N ARG A 171 -7.57 3.20 14.49
CA ARG A 171 -8.36 3.06 15.73
C ARG A 171 -9.50 2.06 15.58
N ARG A 172 -10.22 2.11 14.45
CA ARG A 172 -11.33 1.19 14.16
C ARG A 172 -10.83 -0.26 14.12
N GLN A 173 -9.74 -0.51 13.40
CA GLN A 173 -9.17 -1.86 13.26
C GLN A 173 -8.62 -2.39 14.59
N LEU A 174 -7.95 -1.56 15.38
CA LEU A 174 -7.47 -1.96 16.72
C LEU A 174 -8.61 -2.30 17.68
N ARG A 175 -9.72 -1.54 17.67
CA ARG A 175 -10.89 -1.86 18.49
C ARG A 175 -11.52 -3.20 18.11
N LEU A 176 -11.58 -3.50 16.81
CA LEU A 176 -12.04 -4.80 16.31
C LEU A 176 -11.09 -5.94 16.70
N ALA A 177 -9.78 -5.69 16.69
CA ALA A 177 -8.80 -6.65 17.19
C ALA A 177 -9.01 -6.94 18.68
N ILE A 178 -9.18 -5.90 19.51
CA ILE A 178 -9.44 -6.01 20.96
C ILE A 178 -10.73 -6.81 21.21
N SER A 179 -11.83 -6.48 20.52
CA SER A 179 -13.08 -7.22 20.69
C SER A 179 -12.94 -8.69 20.32
N THR A 180 -12.11 -9.00 19.31
CA THR A 180 -11.84 -10.38 18.88
C THR A 180 -10.89 -11.10 19.86
N ALA A 181 -9.95 -10.38 20.47
CA ALA A 181 -9.00 -10.91 21.44
C ALA A 181 -9.66 -11.39 22.73
N LYS A 182 -10.79 -10.78 23.12
CA LYS A 182 -11.59 -11.22 24.27
C LYS A 182 -12.04 -12.68 24.17
N ASN A 183 -12.22 -13.20 22.96
CA ASN A 183 -12.61 -14.60 22.74
C ASN A 183 -11.46 -15.61 22.95
N ILE A 184 -10.21 -15.15 23.07
CA ILE A 184 -9.02 -16.01 23.22
C ILE A 184 -8.53 -16.03 24.69
N GLU A 185 -9.11 -15.20 25.56
CA GLU A 185 -8.77 -15.11 27.00
C GLU A 185 -7.26 -14.94 27.26
N ASN A 186 -6.58 -14.15 26.42
CA ASN A 186 -5.14 -13.88 26.56
C ASN A 186 -4.89 -12.45 27.03
N GLU A 187 -4.62 -12.28 28.33
CA GLU A 187 -4.38 -10.96 28.95
C GLU A 187 -3.17 -10.22 28.36
N GLU A 188 -2.08 -10.94 28.03
CA GLU A 188 -0.88 -10.32 27.45
C GLU A 188 -1.18 -9.71 26.06
N LEU A 189 -2.01 -10.39 25.27
CA LEU A 189 -2.41 -9.93 23.95
C LEU A 189 -3.34 -8.72 24.06
N ASP A 190 -4.29 -8.74 24.99
CA ASP A 190 -5.18 -7.61 25.23
C ASP A 190 -4.38 -6.37 25.66
N TYR A 191 -3.47 -6.53 26.63
CA TYR A 191 -2.58 -5.45 27.06
C TYR A 191 -1.70 -4.91 25.92
N PHE A 192 -1.17 -5.78 25.05
CA PHE A 192 -0.45 -5.35 23.84
C PHE A 192 -1.32 -4.53 22.90
N LEU A 193 -2.55 -4.96 22.62
CA LEU A 193 -3.47 -4.26 21.71
C LEU A 193 -3.94 -2.92 22.29
N GLN A 194 -4.17 -2.86 23.60
CA GLN A 194 -4.47 -1.61 24.30
C GLN A 194 -3.28 -0.65 24.24
N THR A 195 -2.06 -1.15 24.42
CA THR A 195 -0.82 -0.35 24.28
C THR A 195 -0.64 0.15 22.84
N CYS A 196 -0.97 -0.65 21.83
CA CYS A 196 -0.99 -0.18 20.44
C CYS A 196 -1.97 1.00 20.26
N LEU A 197 -3.13 0.94 20.91
CA LEU A 197 -4.15 1.99 20.83
C LEU A 197 -3.70 3.29 21.52
N THR A 198 -3.05 3.20 22.69
CA THR A 198 -2.51 4.39 23.39
C THR A 198 -1.42 5.06 22.57
N VAL A 199 -0.45 4.28 22.05
CA VAL A 199 0.61 4.79 21.18
C VAL A 199 0.04 5.47 19.94
N ILE A 200 -0.95 4.87 19.27
CA ILE A 200 -1.58 5.52 18.12
C ILE A 200 -2.31 6.81 18.50
N ASN A 201 -2.95 6.87 19.67
CA ASN A 201 -3.63 8.08 20.14
C ASN A 201 -2.64 9.23 20.38
N GLU A 202 -1.47 8.93 20.93
CA GLU A 202 -0.38 9.88 21.16
C GLU A 202 0.38 10.23 19.88
N CYS A 203 0.52 9.29 18.94
CA CYS A 203 1.21 9.54 17.67
C CYS A 203 0.45 10.51 16.77
N THR A 204 1.17 11.52 16.29
CA THR A 204 0.78 12.35 15.14
C THR A 204 1.02 11.59 13.84
N LEU A 205 0.00 10.84 13.40
CA LEU A 205 -0.07 10.33 12.03
C LEU A 205 -0.45 11.49 11.09
N GLU A 206 0.43 12.48 10.96
CA GLU A 206 0.20 13.56 10.01
C GLU A 206 0.19 12.96 8.61
N ARG A 207 -0.96 13.07 7.92
CA ARG A 207 -0.98 13.10 6.45
C ARG A 207 0.02 14.16 6.09
N ASP A 208 1.18 13.78 5.53
CA ASP A 208 2.04 14.79 4.92
C ASP A 208 1.12 15.44 3.91
N LYS A 209 0.72 16.69 4.17
CA LYS A 209 0.32 17.54 3.07
C LYS A 209 1.66 17.85 2.44
N PRO A 210 2.08 17.16 1.36
CA PRO A 210 3.39 17.41 0.76
C PRO A 210 3.56 18.91 0.50
N ASP A 211 2.46 19.60 0.17
CA ASP A 211 2.42 21.05 -0.01
C ASP A 211 2.74 21.86 1.26
N GLN A 212 2.40 21.39 2.47
CA GLN A 212 2.76 22.10 3.72
C GLN A 212 4.23 21.93 4.08
N LEU A 213 4.77 20.71 3.97
CA LEU A 213 6.19 20.46 4.20
C LEU A 213 7.05 21.18 3.16
N LEU A 214 6.64 21.15 1.88
CA LEU A 214 7.28 21.91 0.82
C LEU A 214 7.21 23.41 1.10
N LYS A 215 6.05 23.93 1.54
CA LYS A 215 5.89 25.34 1.89
C LYS A 215 6.80 25.75 3.06
N GLN A 216 6.92 24.92 4.09
CA GLN A 216 7.84 25.17 5.22
C GLN A 216 9.29 25.22 4.75
N ARG A 217 9.73 24.23 3.97
CA ARG A 217 11.10 24.21 3.41
C ARG A 217 11.39 25.40 2.51
N GLN A 218 10.42 25.80 1.67
CA GLN A 218 10.55 27.00 0.83
C GLN A 218 10.72 28.26 1.69
N GLN A 219 9.95 28.39 2.77
CA GLN A 219 10.07 29.51 3.71
C GLN A 219 11.43 29.53 4.42
N GLU A 220 11.92 28.37 4.86
CA GLU A 220 13.26 28.23 5.47
C GLU A 220 14.37 28.62 4.48
N ILE A 221 14.31 28.15 3.22
CA ILE A 221 15.28 28.51 2.18
C ILE A 221 15.28 30.03 1.94
N VAL A 222 14.10 30.65 1.83
CA VAL A 222 13.98 32.10 1.66
C VAL A 222 14.55 32.86 2.86
N GLN A 223 14.43 32.33 4.08
CA GLN A 223 15.00 32.95 5.29
C GLN A 223 16.53 32.89 5.33
N LEU A 224 17.14 31.84 4.76
CA LEU A 224 18.59 31.67 4.69
C LEU A 224 19.28 32.55 3.64
N ILE A 225 18.52 33.15 2.71
CA ILE A 225 19.08 34.04 1.68
C ILE A 225 19.31 35.42 2.30
N THR A 226 20.59 35.81 2.42
CA THR A 226 21.04 37.07 3.03
C THR A 226 20.73 38.31 2.20
N PRO A 227 20.96 38.35 0.87
CA PRO A 227 20.63 39.52 0.06
C PRO A 227 19.11 39.66 -0.13
N TYR A 228 18.56 40.82 0.22
CA TYR A 228 17.11 41.09 0.14
C TYR A 228 16.54 40.94 -1.27
N GLU A 229 17.30 41.36 -2.29
CA GLU A 229 16.89 41.25 -3.70
C GLU A 229 16.73 39.77 -4.12
N LYS A 230 17.73 38.94 -3.82
CA LYS A 230 17.70 37.51 -4.11
C LYS A 230 16.63 36.77 -3.30
N LYS A 231 16.33 37.26 -2.10
CA LYS A 231 15.24 36.73 -1.27
C LYS A 231 13.88 36.95 -1.91
N ARG A 232 13.65 38.15 -2.48
CA ARG A 232 12.43 38.49 -3.23
C ARG A 232 12.32 37.66 -4.51
N GLU A 233 13.40 37.52 -5.26
CA GLU A 233 13.45 36.68 -6.47
C GLU A 233 13.15 35.21 -6.16
N ALA A 234 13.78 34.65 -5.12
CA ALA A 234 13.54 33.28 -4.68
C ALA A 234 12.08 33.06 -4.24
N TRP A 235 11.48 34.04 -3.55
CA TRP A 235 10.07 33.98 -3.15
C TRP A 235 9.14 33.95 -4.37
N LEU A 236 9.37 34.84 -5.36
CA LEU A 236 8.61 34.86 -6.61
C LEU A 236 8.78 33.56 -7.41
N LEU A 237 9.99 33.00 -7.44
CA LEU A 237 10.27 31.72 -8.09
C LEU A 237 9.46 30.59 -7.44
N PHE A 238 9.44 30.49 -6.11
CA PHE A 238 8.67 29.46 -5.42
C PHE A 238 7.16 29.61 -5.63
N ASP A 239 6.64 30.84 -5.69
CA ASP A 239 5.22 31.07 -6.01
C ASP A 239 4.88 30.64 -7.44
N ASN A 240 5.73 30.99 -8.41
CA ASN A 240 5.59 30.56 -9.80
C ASN A 240 5.66 29.03 -9.98
N ILE A 241 6.53 28.36 -9.23
CA ILE A 241 6.62 26.88 -9.21
C ILE A 241 5.36 26.27 -8.60
N ARG A 242 4.82 26.87 -7.55
CA ARG A 242 3.63 26.36 -6.84
C ARG A 242 2.37 26.38 -7.70
N GLN A 243 2.23 27.38 -8.57
CA GLN A 243 1.12 27.50 -9.52
C GLN A 243 1.15 26.41 -10.62
N ARG A 244 2.27 25.68 -10.78
CA ARG A 244 2.39 24.59 -11.75
C ARG A 244 1.90 23.24 -11.19
N PRO A 245 1.36 22.34 -12.04
CA PRO A 245 1.01 20.97 -11.65
C PRO A 245 2.22 20.22 -11.08
N PRO A 246 2.04 19.30 -10.11
CA PRO A 246 3.13 18.59 -9.41
C PRO A 246 4.20 18.02 -10.34
N ASP A 247 3.78 17.38 -11.44
CA ASP A 247 4.67 16.75 -12.43
C ASP A 247 5.54 17.74 -13.23
N ARG A 248 5.28 19.05 -13.09
CA ARG A 248 5.95 20.15 -13.82
C ARG A 248 6.60 21.18 -12.91
N ARG A 249 6.68 20.91 -11.60
CA ARG A 249 7.22 21.87 -10.61
C ARG A 249 8.76 22.02 -10.70
N LEU A 250 9.47 21.07 -11.32
CA LEU A 250 10.92 21.11 -11.50
C LEU A 250 11.36 20.35 -12.77
N PRO A 251 11.31 20.93 -13.98
CA PRO A 251 12.06 20.42 -15.12
C PRO A 251 13.44 21.09 -15.11
N ILE A 252 14.28 20.81 -14.11
CA ILE A 252 15.62 21.42 -14.06
C ILE A 252 16.62 20.36 -13.65
N ILE A 253 17.07 19.58 -14.64
CA ILE A 253 18.46 19.13 -14.67
C ILE A 253 19.24 20.29 -15.30
N PRO A 254 20.19 20.93 -14.60
CA PRO A 254 21.05 21.92 -15.21
C PRO A 254 21.78 21.29 -16.41
N GLY A 255 21.54 21.80 -17.62
CA GLY A 255 22.13 21.30 -18.86
C GLY A 255 21.21 20.53 -19.79
N LEU A 256 19.96 20.24 -19.40
CA LEU A 256 18.95 19.64 -20.28
C LEU A 256 17.84 20.66 -20.58
N VAL A 257 18.18 21.67 -21.39
CA VAL A 257 17.16 22.47 -22.06
C VAL A 257 16.89 21.78 -23.39
N ASP A 258 15.91 20.88 -23.44
CA ASP A 258 15.33 20.51 -24.73
C ASP A 258 14.48 21.69 -25.21
N THR A 259 15.15 22.73 -25.74
CA THR A 259 14.52 23.87 -26.41
C THR A 259 13.51 23.38 -27.46
N ASP A 260 13.81 22.24 -28.08
CA ASP A 260 13.02 21.63 -29.13
C ASP A 260 11.67 21.08 -28.64
N GLU A 261 11.58 20.60 -27.39
CA GLU A 261 10.32 20.08 -26.86
C GLU A 261 9.37 21.24 -26.47
N TYR A 262 9.92 22.33 -25.93
CA TYR A 262 9.16 23.55 -25.65
C TYR A 262 8.61 24.16 -26.94
N ASP A 263 9.45 24.30 -27.98
CA ASP A 263 9.06 24.82 -29.28
C ASP A 263 8.07 23.91 -30.01
N ARG A 264 8.14 22.58 -29.82
CA ARG A 264 7.13 21.64 -30.34
C ARG A 264 5.79 21.82 -29.64
N ILE A 265 5.77 21.94 -28.31
CA ILE A 265 4.54 22.10 -27.54
C ILE A 265 3.88 23.46 -27.82
N GLU A 266 4.65 24.54 -27.98
CA GLU A 266 4.18 25.85 -28.43
C GLU A 266 3.57 25.77 -29.84
N ARG A 267 4.29 25.17 -30.81
CA ARG A 267 3.77 24.96 -32.17
C ARG A 267 2.46 24.19 -32.20
N LEU A 268 2.35 23.09 -31.45
CA LEU A 268 1.12 22.30 -31.34
C LEU A 268 -0.05 23.07 -30.71
N LYS A 269 0.22 23.99 -29.78
CA LYS A 269 -0.82 24.87 -29.20
C LYS A 269 -1.26 25.94 -30.20
N GLU A 270 -0.33 26.51 -30.94
CA GLU A 270 -0.59 27.53 -31.96
C GLU A 270 -1.41 26.92 -33.12
N GLU A 271 -1.06 25.71 -33.57
CA GLU A 271 -1.82 24.93 -34.54
C GLU A 271 -3.25 24.63 -34.05
N ARG A 272 -3.42 24.23 -32.78
CA ARG A 272 -4.75 24.04 -32.19
C ARG A 272 -5.56 25.33 -32.11
N ARG A 273 -4.93 26.48 -31.85
CA ARG A 273 -5.58 27.80 -31.85
C ARG A 273 -5.98 28.22 -33.25
N GLN A 274 -5.12 27.99 -34.25
CA GLN A 274 -5.41 28.27 -35.66
C GLN A 274 -6.50 27.36 -36.22
N ALA A 275 -6.50 26.07 -35.86
CA ALA A 275 -7.57 25.12 -36.22
C ALA A 275 -8.93 25.56 -35.65
N LYS A 276 -8.98 26.02 -34.39
CA LYS A 276 -10.20 26.58 -33.80
C LYS A 276 -10.65 27.88 -34.47
N ARG A 277 -9.72 28.72 -34.94
CA ARG A 277 -10.04 29.93 -35.71
C ARG A 277 -10.57 29.61 -37.11
N LYS A 278 -9.96 28.65 -37.83
CA LYS A 278 -10.45 28.14 -39.13
C LYS A 278 -11.82 27.47 -39.02
N HIS A 279 -12.07 26.74 -37.93
CA HIS A 279 -13.37 26.12 -37.70
C HIS A 279 -14.47 27.15 -37.40
N LYS A 280 -14.13 28.31 -36.83
CA LYS A 280 -15.05 29.45 -36.66
C LYS A 280 -15.26 30.24 -37.95
N SER A 281 -14.30 30.28 -38.88
CA SER A 281 -14.37 31.09 -40.11
C SER A 281 -14.99 30.40 -41.33
N LYS A 282 -15.30 29.09 -41.29
CA LYS A 282 -16.08 28.45 -42.36
C LYS A 282 -17.50 29.04 -42.42
N PRO A 283 -17.97 29.60 -43.56
CA PRO A 283 -19.30 30.20 -43.67
C PRO A 283 -20.41 29.17 -43.42
N ALA A 284 -21.47 29.59 -42.73
CA ALA A 284 -22.53 28.71 -42.21
C ALA A 284 -23.20 27.81 -43.25
N ARG A 285 -23.18 28.18 -44.55
CA ARG A 285 -23.75 27.37 -45.65
C ARG A 285 -23.05 26.04 -45.88
N GLN A 286 -21.74 25.92 -45.64
CA GLN A 286 -21.03 24.65 -45.81
C GLN A 286 -21.17 23.70 -44.62
N ARG A 287 -21.53 24.21 -43.43
CA ARG A 287 -21.76 23.37 -42.24
C ARG A 287 -23.14 22.70 -42.27
N GLY A 288 -24.10 23.24 -43.02
CA GLY A 288 -25.42 22.63 -43.22
C GLY A 288 -25.38 21.44 -44.20
N MET A 289 -24.67 21.58 -45.33
CA MET A 289 -24.62 20.50 -46.34
C MET A 289 -23.91 19.23 -45.84
N GLU A 290 -22.81 19.34 -45.08
CA GLU A 290 -22.14 18.17 -44.50
C GLU A 290 -23.00 17.47 -43.41
N ALA A 291 -23.87 18.22 -42.72
CA ALA A 291 -24.79 17.64 -41.73
C ALA A 291 -25.97 16.93 -42.40
N GLU A 292 -26.50 17.46 -43.50
CA GLU A 292 -27.56 16.81 -44.29
C GLU A 292 -27.04 15.57 -45.03
N GLU A 293 -25.81 15.58 -45.55
CA GLU A 293 -25.19 14.39 -46.15
C GLU A 293 -24.93 13.30 -45.10
N LEU A 294 -24.50 13.66 -43.88
CA LEU A 294 -24.31 12.70 -42.80
C LEU A 294 -25.63 12.12 -42.27
N ILE A 295 -26.69 12.92 -42.22
CA ILE A 295 -28.04 12.45 -41.83
C ILE A 295 -28.62 11.55 -42.93
N SER A 296 -28.45 11.90 -44.20
CA SER A 296 -28.86 11.08 -45.34
C SER A 296 -28.15 9.72 -45.36
N ALA A 297 -26.84 9.69 -45.13
CA ALA A 297 -26.05 8.46 -45.03
C ALA A 297 -26.44 7.58 -43.83
N TYR A 298 -26.89 8.19 -42.72
CA TYR A 298 -27.36 7.46 -41.55
C TYR A 298 -28.76 6.85 -41.76
N LEU A 299 -29.61 7.53 -42.52
CA LEU A 299 -30.96 7.06 -42.81
C LEU A 299 -30.96 5.93 -43.86
N THR A 300 -30.09 5.98 -44.88
CA THR A 300 -29.95 4.90 -45.87
C THR A 300 -29.32 3.64 -45.27
N SER A 301 -28.37 3.77 -44.34
CA SER A 301 -27.78 2.61 -43.64
C SER A 301 -28.70 1.99 -42.57
N SER A 302 -29.71 2.71 -42.09
CA SER A 302 -30.67 2.20 -41.10
C SER A 302 -31.86 1.45 -41.72
N THR A 303 -32.14 1.65 -43.02
CA THR A 303 -33.22 0.95 -43.73
C THR A 303 -32.82 -0.43 -44.28
N GLU A 304 -31.52 -0.73 -44.39
CA GLU A 304 -31.04 -2.07 -44.84
C GLU A 304 -31.00 -3.13 -43.72
N VAL A 305 -31.41 -2.80 -42.49
CA VAL A 305 -31.39 -3.74 -41.35
C VAL A 305 -32.79 -4.34 -41.06
N TYR A 306 -33.82 -3.94 -41.80
CA TYR A 306 -35.19 -4.46 -41.64
C TYR A 306 -35.87 -4.79 -42.98
N LEU A 307 -35.21 -5.57 -43.83
CA LEU A 307 -35.83 -6.44 -44.83
C LEU A 307 -35.03 -7.75 -44.94
#